data_AF-A0A920QFR0-F1
#
_entry.id   AF-A0A920QFR0-F1
#
_cell.length_a   1.000
_cell.length_b   1.000
_cell.length_c   1.000
_cell.angle_alpha   90.00
_cell.angle_beta   90.00
_cell.angle_gamma   90.00
#
_symmetry.space_group_name_H-M   'P 1'
#
loop_
_entity.id
_entity.type
_entity.pdbx_description
1 polymer ?
#
loop_
_entity_poly.entity_id
_entity_poly.type
_entity_poly.pdbx_seq_one_letter_code
_entity_poly.pdbx_strand_id
1 'polypeptide(L)'
;MRRAEAEQLGTVKKMIDDDGDGTMDRAEIWADGLPACLGICPARDGIIAVCAPDIVFLADRDGDGKAEVRDTLFTGFKVSVIERRINSPQWGPDNWIYIDGGQGGRINGPKLRQPIDLPVTGFRIKPDGSAIEPVSGHTSTYGFTFNADGDRFVISTGTPGIQIAPLPWRYLSRNADIAVRVSRRNGANYNMTFPISKPHPWRTKRYDDPGFGKYYRDRYGAAESTRTATSPPPVRRSFITTPPCPA
;
A
#
# COMPACT_ATOMS: atom_id res chain seq x y z
N MET A 1 15.79 -16.54 15.98
CA MET A 1 16.18 -15.16 15.62
C MET A 1 16.95 -15.13 14.30
N ARG A 2 18.18 -15.68 14.19
CA ARG A 2 18.96 -15.71 12.93
C ARG A 2 18.33 -16.47 11.74
N ARG A 3 17.42 -17.43 11.98
CA ARG A 3 16.70 -18.17 10.91
C ARG A 3 15.49 -17.40 10.33
N ALA A 4 14.93 -16.44 11.07
CA ALA A 4 13.91 -15.51 10.57
C ALA A 4 14.55 -14.35 9.78
N GLU A 5 15.85 -14.09 9.98
CA GLU A 5 16.65 -13.09 9.27
C GLU A 5 17.20 -13.60 7.92
N ALA A 6 17.17 -14.90 7.65
CA ALA A 6 17.71 -15.50 6.42
C ALA A 6 16.69 -15.74 5.30
N GLU A 7 15.40 -15.90 5.62
CA GLU A 7 14.38 -16.38 4.66
C GLU A 7 12.99 -15.78 4.93
N GLN A 8 12.87 -14.44 5.03
CA GLN A 8 11.54 -13.82 4.82
C GLN A 8 11.24 -13.77 3.32
N LEU A 9 11.07 -14.96 2.75
CA LEU A 9 10.61 -15.16 1.39
C LEU A 9 9.11 -14.88 1.37
N GLY A 10 8.73 -13.74 0.78
CA GLY A 10 7.37 -13.47 0.38
C GLY A 10 6.82 -14.63 -0.45
N THR A 11 5.57 -14.97 -0.18
CA THR A 11 4.84 -15.99 -0.93
C THR A 11 3.56 -15.36 -1.48
N VAL A 12 3.20 -15.78 -2.68
CA VAL A 12 1.89 -15.52 -3.29
C VAL A 12 1.13 -16.82 -3.24
N LYS A 13 -0.07 -16.77 -2.67
CA LYS A 13 -0.96 -17.92 -2.58
C LYS A 13 -2.15 -17.76 -3.52
N LYS A 14 -2.50 -18.84 -4.21
CA LYS A 14 -3.74 -18.96 -4.96
C LYS A 14 -4.82 -19.41 -3.99
N MET A 15 -5.86 -18.58 -3.83
CA MET A 15 -7.06 -18.93 -3.07
C MET A 15 -8.02 -19.60 -4.03
N ILE A 16 -8.52 -20.77 -3.65
CA ILE A 16 -9.37 -21.61 -4.49
C ILE A 16 -10.71 -21.77 -3.80
N ASP A 17 -11.76 -21.55 -4.58
CA ASP A 17 -13.16 -21.76 -4.26
C ASP A 17 -13.61 -22.91 -5.18
N ASP A 18 -13.73 -24.10 -4.59
CA ASP A 18 -14.02 -25.35 -5.30
C ASP A 18 -15.54 -25.51 -5.55
N ASP A 19 -16.40 -24.84 -4.77
CA ASP A 19 -17.86 -24.94 -4.88
C ASP A 19 -18.56 -23.70 -5.50
N GLY A 20 -17.82 -22.61 -5.70
CA GLY A 20 -18.26 -21.40 -6.37
C GLY A 20 -19.11 -20.47 -5.50
N ASP A 21 -19.07 -20.61 -4.17
CA ASP A 21 -19.88 -19.81 -3.25
C ASP A 21 -19.30 -18.40 -2.97
N GLY A 22 -18.09 -18.12 -3.48
CA GLY A 22 -17.36 -16.87 -3.27
C GLY A 22 -16.47 -16.86 -2.01
N THR A 23 -16.40 -17.96 -1.28
CA THR A 23 -15.55 -18.20 -0.13
C THR A 23 -14.39 -19.12 -0.52
N MET A 24 -13.20 -18.83 -0.01
CA MET A 24 -12.06 -19.72 -0.26
C MET A 24 -12.19 -21.00 0.58
N ASP A 25 -12.04 -22.16 -0.07
CA ASP A 25 -11.98 -23.48 0.58
C ASP A 25 -10.56 -23.84 0.96
N ARG A 26 -9.61 -23.55 0.06
CA ARG A 26 -8.20 -23.86 0.24
C ARG A 26 -7.29 -22.79 -0.35
N ALA A 27 -6.05 -22.81 0.12
CA ALA A 27 -5.01 -21.91 -0.36
C ALA A 27 -3.74 -22.70 -0.66
N GLU A 28 -3.21 -22.51 -1.86
CA GLU A 28 -2.01 -23.17 -2.35
C GLU A 28 -0.90 -22.15 -2.60
N ILE A 29 0.36 -22.55 -2.42
CA ILE A 29 1.50 -21.70 -2.76
C ILE A 29 1.61 -21.70 -4.28
N TRP A 30 1.42 -20.52 -4.88
CA TRP A 30 1.51 -20.32 -6.33
C TRP A 30 2.90 -19.80 -6.73
N ALA A 31 3.47 -18.90 -5.93
CA ALA A 31 4.85 -18.46 -6.05
C ALA A 31 5.48 -18.24 -4.67
N ASP A 32 6.77 -18.50 -4.56
CA ASP A 32 7.56 -18.36 -3.34
C ASP A 32 8.94 -17.75 -3.67
N GLY A 33 9.81 -17.60 -2.66
CA GLY A 33 11.15 -17.09 -2.90
C GLY A 33 11.20 -15.60 -3.27
N LEU A 34 10.12 -14.85 -3.02
CA LEU A 34 10.06 -13.42 -3.34
C LEU A 34 10.62 -12.60 -2.16
N PRO A 35 11.10 -11.37 -2.37
CA PRO A 35 11.19 -10.41 -1.27
C PRO A 35 9.80 -10.14 -0.65
N ALA A 36 9.75 -9.34 0.41
CA ALA A 36 8.48 -8.93 1.01
C ALA A 36 7.55 -8.31 -0.05
N CYS A 37 6.51 -9.07 -0.41
CA CYS A 37 5.54 -8.71 -1.43
C CYS A 37 4.45 -7.85 -0.79
N LEU A 38 4.33 -6.60 -1.26
CA LEU A 38 3.47 -5.59 -0.67
C LEU A 38 2.31 -5.20 -1.59
N GLY A 39 1.99 -6.10 -2.51
CA GLY A 39 0.84 -5.99 -3.38
C GLY A 39 1.08 -6.69 -4.71
N ILE A 40 -0.01 -7.15 -5.30
CA ILE A 40 -0.05 -7.83 -6.59
C ILE A 40 -1.17 -7.23 -7.44
N CYS A 41 -1.01 -7.25 -8.76
CA CYS A 41 -2.09 -6.89 -9.69
C CYS A 41 -2.09 -7.83 -10.90
N PRO A 42 -3.26 -8.33 -11.35
CA PRO A 42 -3.35 -9.13 -12.57
C PRO A 42 -2.94 -8.31 -13.80
N ALA A 43 -2.09 -8.89 -14.65
CA ALA A 43 -1.65 -8.28 -15.91
C ALA A 43 -1.04 -9.36 -16.82
N ARG A 44 -1.17 -9.23 -18.15
CA ARG A 44 -0.45 -10.06 -19.14
C ARG A 44 -0.60 -11.59 -18.93
N ASP A 45 -1.81 -12.02 -18.56
CA ASP A 45 -2.15 -13.41 -18.23
C ASP A 45 -1.34 -13.98 -17.06
N GLY A 46 -0.93 -13.11 -16.14
CA GLY A 46 -0.26 -13.46 -14.90
C GLY A 46 -0.51 -12.35 -13.88
N ILE A 47 0.48 -12.12 -13.02
CA ILE A 47 0.45 -11.03 -12.04
C ILE A 47 1.76 -10.25 -12.06
N ILE A 48 1.66 -8.97 -11.73
CA ILE A 48 2.81 -8.16 -11.36
C ILE A 48 2.84 -8.06 -9.84
N ALA A 49 3.95 -8.48 -9.24
CA ALA A 49 4.19 -8.44 -7.81
C ALA A 49 5.19 -7.32 -7.47
N VAL A 50 4.85 -6.53 -6.46
CA VAL A 50 5.65 -5.40 -6.00
C VAL A 50 6.45 -5.83 -4.77
N CYS A 51 7.74 -6.10 -4.98
CA CYS A 51 8.61 -6.78 -4.02
C CYS A 51 10.00 -6.12 -3.98
N ALA A 52 10.12 -4.92 -3.39
CA ALA A 52 11.39 -4.19 -3.33
C ALA A 52 12.57 -5.10 -2.90
N PRO A 53 13.69 -5.12 -3.64
CA PRO A 53 14.16 -4.10 -4.59
C PRO A 53 13.58 -4.19 -6.01
N ASP A 54 12.71 -5.15 -6.29
CA ASP A 54 12.24 -5.47 -7.63
C ASP A 54 10.72 -5.33 -7.79
N ILE A 55 10.29 -5.12 -9.03
CA ILE A 55 8.93 -5.37 -9.48
C ILE A 55 9.02 -6.51 -10.48
N VAL A 56 8.33 -7.61 -10.19
CA VAL A 56 8.43 -8.86 -10.95
C VAL A 56 7.10 -9.22 -11.58
N PHE A 57 7.16 -9.77 -12.79
CA PHE A 57 6.05 -10.41 -13.45
C PHE A 57 6.13 -11.92 -13.22
N LEU A 58 5.02 -12.51 -12.80
CA LEU A 58 4.86 -13.92 -12.51
C LEU A 58 3.73 -14.46 -13.37
N ALA A 59 3.92 -15.61 -14.02
CA ALA A 59 2.86 -16.28 -14.77
C ALA A 59 3.01 -17.79 -14.72
N ASP A 60 1.85 -18.44 -14.88
CA ASP A 60 1.65 -19.88 -15.01
C ASP A 60 1.23 -20.12 -16.47
N ARG A 61 2.12 -20.66 -17.30
CA ARG A 61 1.87 -20.82 -18.75
C ARG A 61 1.47 -22.24 -19.11
N ASP A 62 1.86 -23.24 -18.32
CA ASP A 62 1.50 -24.63 -18.54
C ASP A 62 0.21 -25.05 -17.81
N GLY A 63 -0.31 -24.19 -16.93
CA GLY A 63 -1.58 -24.39 -16.22
C GLY A 63 -1.47 -25.35 -15.05
N ASP A 64 -0.26 -25.64 -14.55
CA ASP A 64 -0.03 -26.61 -13.47
C ASP A 64 -0.35 -26.04 -12.06
N GLY A 65 -0.70 -24.76 -11.97
CA GLY A 65 -1.01 -24.09 -10.72
C GLY A 65 0.21 -23.51 -10.02
N LYS A 66 1.34 -23.33 -10.70
CA LYS A 66 2.55 -22.68 -10.20
C LYS A 66 3.07 -21.65 -11.18
N ALA A 67 3.72 -20.61 -10.65
CA ALA A 67 4.37 -19.61 -11.49
C ALA A 67 5.82 -19.99 -11.81
N GLU A 68 6.03 -20.60 -12.97
CA GLU A 68 7.33 -20.93 -13.56
C GLU A 68 7.96 -19.73 -14.28
N VAL A 69 7.16 -18.81 -14.82
CA VAL A 69 7.67 -17.58 -15.42
C VAL A 69 7.94 -16.55 -14.33
N ARG A 70 9.17 -16.03 -14.26
CA ARG A 70 9.59 -14.99 -13.32
C ARG A 70 10.49 -13.95 -13.99
N ASP A 71 9.91 -12.83 -14.41
CA ASP A 71 10.62 -11.76 -15.09
C ASP A 71 10.75 -10.52 -14.18
N THR A 72 11.95 -10.01 -13.98
CA THR A 72 12.14 -8.69 -13.36
C THR A 72 11.80 -7.60 -14.36
N LEU A 73 10.71 -6.86 -14.12
CA LEU A 73 10.31 -5.71 -14.94
C LEU A 73 11.15 -4.48 -14.61
N PHE A 74 11.35 -4.23 -13.31
CA PHE A 74 12.09 -3.08 -12.79
C PHE A 74 12.86 -3.47 -11.54
N THR A 75 14.04 -2.89 -11.36
CA THR A 75 14.92 -3.07 -10.19
C THR A 75 15.54 -1.73 -9.76
N GLY A 76 16.15 -1.69 -8.58
CA GLY A 76 16.81 -0.50 -8.03
C GLY A 76 15.95 0.29 -7.05
N PHE A 77 14.80 -0.25 -6.64
CA PHE A 77 13.99 0.34 -5.56
C PHE A 77 14.67 0.13 -4.21
N LYS A 78 14.70 1.18 -3.39
CA LYS A 78 15.31 1.11 -2.06
C LYS A 78 14.53 0.16 -1.14
N VAL A 79 15.25 -0.75 -0.50
CA VAL A 79 14.72 -1.60 0.58
C VAL A 79 14.80 -0.83 1.90
N SER A 80 13.69 -0.20 2.28
CA SER A 80 13.55 0.58 3.51
C SER A 80 12.79 -0.21 4.60
N VAL A 81 12.37 0.48 5.66
CA VAL A 81 11.43 -0.05 6.65
C VAL A 81 10.17 -0.54 5.90
N ILE A 82 9.65 -1.71 6.27
CA ILE A 82 8.64 -2.42 5.49
C ILE A 82 7.43 -1.54 5.16
N GLU A 83 6.98 -0.71 6.10
CA GLU A 83 5.78 0.12 5.93
C GLU A 83 5.92 1.25 4.90
N ARG A 84 7.14 1.58 4.48
CA ARG A 84 7.45 2.69 3.56
C ARG A 84 8.01 2.21 2.22
N ARG A 85 7.92 0.90 1.95
CA ARG A 85 8.34 0.31 0.67
C ARG A 85 7.26 0.54 -0.40
N ILE A 86 7.62 0.32 -1.65
CA ILE A 86 6.66 0.36 -2.76
C ILE A 86 5.56 -0.68 -2.55
N ASN A 87 4.30 -0.31 -2.83
CA ASN A 87 3.15 -1.15 -2.51
C ASN A 87 1.90 -0.79 -3.33
N SER A 88 0.85 -1.59 -3.14
CA SER A 88 -0.52 -1.33 -3.62
C SER A 88 -0.64 -1.11 -5.14
N PRO A 89 -0.11 -2.00 -6.01
CA PRO A 89 -0.26 -1.85 -7.44
C PRO A 89 -1.75 -1.88 -7.84
N GLN A 90 -2.21 -0.88 -8.60
CA GLN A 90 -3.59 -0.78 -9.09
C GLN A 90 -3.63 -0.27 -10.52
N TRP A 91 -4.54 -0.81 -11.33
CA TRP A 91 -4.81 -0.28 -12.66
C TRP A 91 -5.42 1.12 -12.57
N GLY A 92 -4.83 2.05 -13.29
CA GLY A 92 -5.44 3.34 -13.59
C GLY A 92 -6.33 3.25 -14.84
N PRO A 93 -7.24 4.22 -15.03
CA PRO A 93 -8.14 4.28 -16.20
C PRO A 93 -7.40 4.54 -17.52
N ASP A 94 -6.11 4.84 -17.49
CA ASP A 94 -5.25 5.15 -18.63
C ASP A 94 -4.41 3.95 -19.11
N ASN A 95 -4.72 2.74 -18.65
CA ASN A 95 -3.97 1.50 -18.93
C ASN A 95 -2.51 1.55 -18.46
N TRP A 96 -2.26 2.24 -17.35
CA TRP A 96 -1.03 2.13 -16.57
C TRP A 96 -1.31 1.52 -15.21
N ILE A 97 -0.30 0.89 -14.61
CA ILE A 97 -0.38 0.38 -13.24
C ILE A 97 0.28 1.40 -12.33
N TYR A 98 -0.47 1.93 -11.38
CA TYR A 98 -0.02 2.88 -10.38
C TYR A 98 0.49 2.13 -9.16
N ILE A 99 1.58 2.62 -8.59
CA ILE A 99 2.25 2.09 -7.40
C ILE A 99 2.62 3.28 -6.53
N ASP A 100 2.48 3.16 -5.22
CA ASP A 100 2.83 4.24 -4.29
C ASP A 100 3.70 3.72 -3.14
N GLY A 101 4.12 4.62 -2.25
CA GLY A 101 5.15 4.37 -1.25
C GLY A 101 6.55 4.43 -1.84
N GLY A 102 7.51 3.75 -1.19
CA GLY A 102 8.90 3.73 -1.60
C GLY A 102 9.70 4.97 -1.20
N GLN A 103 11.00 4.96 -1.53
CA GLN A 103 11.97 6.02 -1.18
C GLN A 103 12.74 6.52 -2.42
N GLY A 104 12.10 6.43 -3.59
CA GLY A 104 12.73 6.67 -4.88
C GLY A 104 13.92 5.72 -5.14
N GLY A 105 14.73 6.06 -6.13
CA GLY A 105 15.93 5.30 -6.48
C GLY A 105 16.32 5.48 -7.94
N ARG A 106 17.49 4.95 -8.30
CA ARG A 106 17.92 4.84 -9.70
C ARG A 106 17.39 3.52 -10.25
N ILE A 107 16.30 3.60 -10.99
CA ILE A 107 15.54 2.44 -11.45
C ILE A 107 16.09 1.97 -12.78
N ASN A 108 16.26 0.66 -12.92
CA ASN A 108 16.66 -0.01 -14.15
C ASN A 108 15.62 -1.07 -14.52
N GLY A 109 15.59 -1.50 -15.77
CA GLY A 109 14.67 -2.51 -16.27
C GLY A 109 15.10 -3.03 -17.64
N PRO A 110 14.86 -4.30 -17.99
CA PRO A 110 15.35 -4.89 -19.25
C PRO A 110 14.86 -4.18 -20.52
N LYS A 111 13.71 -3.51 -20.46
CA LYS A 111 13.10 -2.78 -21.59
C LYS A 111 13.24 -1.27 -21.50
N LEU A 112 13.91 -0.75 -20.45
CA LEU A 112 14.20 0.67 -20.36
C LEU A 112 15.41 1.01 -21.24
N ARG A 113 15.31 2.11 -22.00
CA ARG A 113 16.43 2.60 -22.82
C ARG A 113 17.63 3.04 -21.99
N GLN A 114 17.36 3.59 -20.81
CA GLN A 114 18.35 4.05 -19.84
C GLN A 114 17.76 4.00 -18.43
N PRO A 115 18.59 3.91 -17.37
CA PRO A 115 18.11 4.04 -16.01
C PRO A 115 17.39 5.36 -15.77
N ILE A 116 16.38 5.34 -14.91
CA ILE A 116 15.55 6.50 -14.56
C ILE A 116 15.75 6.84 -13.09
N ASP A 117 16.08 8.09 -12.78
CA ASP A 117 16.13 8.57 -11.40
C ASP A 117 14.71 8.92 -10.93
N LEU A 118 14.12 8.03 -10.13
CA LEU A 118 12.78 8.18 -9.59
C LEU A 118 12.82 8.97 -8.27
N PRO A 119 12.13 10.11 -8.16
CA PRO A 119 12.02 10.86 -6.91
C PRO A 119 11.16 10.13 -5.88
N VAL A 120 11.12 10.66 -4.64
CA VAL A 120 10.25 10.14 -3.58
C VAL A 120 8.80 10.57 -3.82
N THR A 121 8.10 9.82 -4.66
CA THR A 121 6.70 10.05 -5.03
C THR A 121 6.06 8.76 -5.52
N GLY A 122 4.73 8.72 -5.62
CA GLY A 122 4.06 7.63 -6.33
C GLY A 122 4.47 7.59 -7.80
N PHE A 123 4.33 6.45 -8.46
CA PHE A 123 4.72 6.30 -9.86
C PHE A 123 3.75 5.37 -10.58
N ARG A 124 3.87 5.33 -11.91
CA ARG A 124 3.12 4.40 -12.75
C ARG A 124 4.05 3.67 -13.70
N ILE A 125 3.69 2.43 -14.05
CA ILE A 125 4.45 1.58 -14.96
C ILE A 125 3.56 1.07 -16.10
N LYS A 126 4.18 0.80 -17.24
CA LYS A 126 3.55 -0.06 -18.25
C LYS A 126 3.67 -1.52 -17.82
N PRO A 127 2.61 -2.33 -18.02
CA PRO A 127 2.58 -3.72 -17.58
C PRO A 127 3.64 -4.59 -18.25
N ASP A 128 4.13 -4.19 -19.42
CA ASP A 128 5.16 -4.90 -20.18
C ASP A 128 6.59 -4.55 -19.73
N GLY A 129 6.76 -3.60 -18.82
CA GLY A 129 8.06 -3.10 -18.35
C GLY A 129 8.71 -2.03 -19.23
N SER A 130 8.04 -1.55 -20.29
CA SER A 130 8.63 -0.62 -21.26
C SER A 130 8.80 0.81 -20.76
N ALA A 131 8.05 1.22 -19.73
CA ALA A 131 8.09 2.57 -19.20
C ALA A 131 7.72 2.63 -17.71
N ILE A 132 8.34 3.59 -17.03
CA ILE A 132 8.04 4.00 -15.66
C ILE A 132 8.04 5.52 -15.59
N GLU A 133 7.06 6.11 -14.93
CA GLU A 133 6.90 7.55 -14.81
C GLU A 133 6.52 7.96 -13.39
N PRO A 134 7.15 8.99 -12.80
CA PRO A 134 6.68 9.57 -11.55
C PRO A 134 5.30 10.22 -11.73
N VAL A 135 4.49 10.17 -10.69
CA VAL A 135 3.19 10.85 -10.62
C VAL A 135 3.13 11.75 -9.39
N SER A 136 2.32 12.80 -9.46
CA SER A 136 2.14 13.75 -8.37
C SER A 136 1.45 13.07 -7.18
N GLY A 137 1.98 13.25 -5.97
CA GLY A 137 1.39 12.68 -4.75
C GLY A 137 2.07 11.41 -4.28
N HIS A 138 2.02 11.18 -2.97
CA HIS A 138 2.74 10.09 -2.31
C HIS A 138 1.98 9.60 -1.07
N THR A 139 1.79 8.29 -0.98
CA THR A 139 1.34 7.59 0.22
C THR A 139 2.51 7.42 1.17
N SER A 140 2.34 7.80 2.44
CA SER A 140 3.42 7.74 3.44
C SER A 140 3.66 6.32 3.99
N THR A 141 2.65 5.45 3.88
CA THR A 141 2.73 4.04 4.29
C THR A 141 2.13 3.11 3.22
N TYR A 142 0.87 2.70 3.37
CA TYR A 142 0.20 1.74 2.49
C TYR A 142 -1.10 2.28 1.93
N GLY A 143 -1.38 1.92 0.69
CA GLY A 143 -2.69 2.11 0.09
C GLY A 143 -2.85 3.46 -0.58
N PHE A 144 -3.58 3.41 -1.68
CA PHE A 144 -4.19 4.54 -2.36
C PHE A 144 -5.41 3.97 -3.10
N THR A 145 -6.25 4.83 -3.67
CA THR A 145 -7.34 4.38 -4.54
C THR A 145 -7.68 5.45 -5.56
N PHE A 146 -8.57 5.11 -6.48
CA PHE A 146 -9.18 6.03 -7.42
C PHE A 146 -10.68 6.15 -7.12
N ASN A 147 -11.26 7.33 -7.35
CA ASN A 147 -12.72 7.42 -7.50
C ASN A 147 -13.13 7.01 -8.92
N ALA A 148 -14.44 7.00 -9.19
CA ALA A 148 -15.00 6.66 -10.50
C ALA A 148 -14.53 7.60 -11.63
N ASP A 149 -14.21 8.85 -11.31
CA ASP A 149 -13.74 9.86 -12.27
C ASP A 149 -12.22 9.76 -12.55
N GLY A 150 -11.51 8.88 -11.85
CA GLY A 150 -10.07 8.70 -11.98
C GLY A 150 -9.20 9.62 -11.11
N ASP A 151 -9.80 10.37 -10.18
CA ASP A 151 -9.05 11.12 -9.17
C ASP A 151 -8.38 10.18 -8.19
N ARG A 152 -7.10 10.44 -7.91
CA ARG A 152 -6.29 9.61 -7.03
C ARG A 152 -6.34 10.11 -5.59
N PHE A 153 -6.56 9.20 -4.66
CA PHE A 153 -6.55 9.44 -3.22
C PHE A 153 -5.45 8.64 -2.57
N VAL A 154 -4.52 9.33 -1.91
CA VAL A 154 -3.44 8.73 -1.12
C VAL A 154 -3.74 8.88 0.37
N ILE A 155 -2.99 8.17 1.22
CA ILE A 155 -3.15 8.28 2.67
C ILE A 155 -1.83 8.52 3.39
N SER A 156 -1.93 9.04 4.60
CA SER A 156 -0.86 8.98 5.60
C SER A 156 -1.39 8.29 6.86
N THR A 157 -0.51 7.97 7.80
CA THR A 157 -0.89 7.40 9.10
C THR A 157 -1.74 8.35 9.95
N GLY A 158 -1.60 9.65 9.75
CA GLY A 158 -2.31 10.68 10.53
C GLY A 158 -3.46 11.35 9.81
N THR A 159 -3.64 11.11 8.50
CA THR A 159 -4.61 11.82 7.68
C THR A 159 -5.27 10.87 6.68
N PRO A 160 -6.57 10.57 6.84
CA PRO A 160 -7.30 9.77 5.87
C PRO A 160 -7.63 10.59 4.62
N GLY A 161 -7.62 9.95 3.45
CA GLY A 161 -8.24 10.48 2.23
C GLY A 161 -7.64 11.79 1.72
N ILE A 162 -6.35 11.79 1.39
CA ILE A 162 -5.68 12.93 0.76
C ILE A 162 -5.92 12.85 -0.75
N GLN A 163 -6.75 13.74 -1.29
CA GLN A 163 -6.96 13.87 -2.73
C GLN A 163 -5.73 14.49 -3.38
N ILE A 164 -5.27 13.88 -4.46
CA ILE A 164 -4.20 14.42 -5.29
C ILE A 164 -4.83 15.35 -6.32
N ALA A 165 -4.30 16.57 -6.44
CA ALA A 165 -4.74 17.48 -7.49
C ALA A 165 -4.46 16.83 -8.86
N PRO A 166 -5.36 16.95 -9.85
CA PRO A 166 -5.20 16.34 -11.17
C PRO A 166 -4.20 17.13 -12.03
N LEU A 167 -2.99 17.33 -11.49
CA LEU A 167 -1.88 18.01 -12.13
C LEU A 167 -0.79 16.97 -12.42
N PRO A 168 -0.75 16.41 -13.64
CA PRO A 168 0.25 15.42 -14.02
C PRO A 168 1.68 15.91 -13.82
N TRP A 169 2.53 15.04 -13.28
CA TRP A 169 3.94 15.33 -12.99
C TRP A 169 4.70 15.92 -14.19
N ARG A 170 4.40 15.44 -15.41
CA ARG A 170 5.01 15.95 -16.65
C ARG A 170 4.89 17.46 -16.85
N TYR A 171 3.82 18.08 -16.34
CA TYR A 171 3.67 19.54 -16.41
C TYR A 171 4.56 20.26 -15.40
N LEU A 172 4.78 19.63 -14.24
CA LEU A 172 5.68 20.12 -13.20
C LEU A 172 7.13 20.04 -13.66
N SER A 173 7.53 18.91 -14.25
CA SER A 173 8.89 18.72 -14.74
C SER A 173 9.30 19.67 -15.86
N ARG A 174 8.33 20.10 -16.70
CA ARG A 174 8.59 21.06 -17.78
C ARG A 174 8.76 22.50 -17.28
N ASN A 175 8.25 22.81 -16.08
CA ASN A 175 8.24 24.15 -15.53
C ASN A 175 8.80 24.13 -14.10
N ALA A 176 10.08 23.78 -13.98
CA ALA A 176 10.74 23.58 -12.69
C ALA A 176 10.69 24.83 -11.78
N ASP A 177 10.58 26.02 -12.37
CA ASP A 177 10.53 27.30 -11.66
C ASP A 177 9.13 27.69 -11.16
N ILE A 178 8.08 26.95 -11.55
CA ILE A 178 6.70 27.25 -11.11
C ILE A 178 6.45 26.65 -9.72
N ALA A 179 6.21 27.52 -8.75
CA ALA A 179 5.76 27.14 -7.42
C ALA A 179 4.30 26.63 -7.46
N VAL A 180 4.12 25.31 -7.39
CA VAL A 180 2.80 24.69 -7.25
C VAL A 180 2.31 24.89 -5.81
N ARG A 181 1.27 25.69 -5.63
CA ARG A 181 0.74 26.00 -4.29
C ARG A 181 0.09 24.80 -3.59
N VAL A 182 -0.60 23.93 -4.33
CA VAL A 182 -1.29 22.75 -3.78
C VAL A 182 -1.22 21.58 -4.76
N SER A 183 -0.52 20.51 -4.40
CA SER A 183 -0.50 19.24 -5.15
C SER A 183 -1.28 18.12 -4.44
N ARG A 184 -1.63 18.34 -3.17
CA ARG A 184 -2.37 17.42 -2.31
C ARG A 184 -3.34 18.22 -1.48
N ARG A 185 -4.60 17.79 -1.45
CA ARG A 185 -5.65 18.39 -0.64
C ARG A 185 -6.14 17.34 0.35
N ASN A 186 -6.20 17.70 1.62
CA ASN A 186 -6.82 16.83 2.59
C ASN A 186 -8.33 16.75 2.29
N GLY A 187 -8.83 15.56 1.98
CA GLY A 187 -10.26 15.31 1.76
C GLY A 187 -11.02 15.17 3.09
N ALA A 188 -10.32 14.92 4.20
CA ALA A 188 -10.90 14.91 5.53
C ALA A 188 -10.58 16.22 6.28
N ASN A 189 -11.58 16.80 6.93
CA ASN A 189 -11.38 17.86 7.93
C ASN A 189 -11.33 17.30 9.36
N TYR A 190 -11.18 15.99 9.49
CA TYR A 190 -11.15 15.26 10.75
C TYR A 190 -9.99 14.27 10.75
N ASN A 191 -9.42 14.01 11.92
CA ASN A 191 -8.44 12.94 12.15
C ASN A 191 -9.01 11.82 13.02
N MET A 192 -10.24 11.98 13.51
CA MET A 192 -10.91 11.00 14.35
C MET A 192 -11.53 9.91 13.49
N THR A 193 -11.16 8.66 13.77
CA THR A 193 -11.75 7.49 13.10
C THR A 193 -12.83 6.88 13.99
N PHE A 194 -13.94 6.48 13.37
CA PHE A 194 -15.05 5.81 14.06
C PHE A 194 -15.11 4.36 13.60
N PRO A 195 -14.40 3.44 14.28
CA PRO A 195 -14.37 2.05 13.86
C PRO A 195 -15.78 1.44 14.00
N ILE A 196 -16.28 0.87 12.90
CA ILE A 196 -17.56 0.13 12.88
C ILE A 196 -17.43 -1.28 13.46
N SER A 197 -16.20 -1.74 13.71
CA SER A 197 -15.90 -3.07 14.25
C SER A 197 -15.20 -2.98 15.61
N LYS A 198 -15.41 -4.02 16.44
CA LYS A 198 -14.67 -4.14 17.70
C LYS A 198 -13.18 -4.33 17.39
N PRO A 199 -12.27 -3.71 18.17
CA PRO A 199 -10.84 -3.97 18.04
C PRO A 199 -10.54 -5.46 18.18
N HIS A 200 -9.64 -5.97 17.36
CA HIS A 200 -9.20 -7.36 17.46
C HIS A 200 -8.66 -7.64 18.89
N PRO A 201 -9.01 -8.76 19.55
CA PRO A 201 -8.63 -9.04 20.94
C PRO A 201 -7.14 -8.87 21.28
N TRP A 202 -6.23 -9.23 20.36
CA TRP A 202 -4.79 -9.00 20.53
C TRP A 202 -4.42 -7.52 20.67
N ARG A 203 -5.11 -6.60 19.99
CA ARG A 203 -4.84 -5.16 20.10
C ARG A 203 -5.18 -4.66 21.49
N THR A 204 -6.29 -5.13 22.06
CA THR A 204 -6.71 -4.84 23.43
C THR A 204 -5.71 -5.41 24.44
N LYS A 205 -5.41 -6.72 24.35
CA LYS A 205 -4.44 -7.35 25.27
C LYS A 205 -3.06 -6.69 25.25
N ARG A 206 -2.55 -6.36 24.06
CA ARG A 206 -1.26 -5.66 23.91
C ARG A 206 -1.32 -4.24 24.46
N TYR A 207 -2.45 -3.56 24.31
CA TYR A 207 -2.64 -2.22 24.85
C TYR A 207 -2.64 -2.21 26.38
N ASP A 208 -3.28 -3.21 26.98
CA ASP A 208 -3.38 -3.36 28.43
C ASP A 208 -2.06 -3.85 29.07
N ASP A 209 -1.09 -4.32 28.26
CA ASP A 209 0.23 -4.75 28.72
C ASP A 209 1.10 -3.54 29.13
N PRO A 210 1.45 -3.39 30.42
CA PRO A 210 2.29 -2.27 30.90
C PRO A 210 3.67 -2.23 30.26
N GLY A 211 4.20 -3.38 29.85
CA GLY A 211 5.48 -3.54 29.18
C GLY A 211 5.45 -3.04 27.74
N PHE A 212 4.30 -3.10 27.05
CA PHE A 212 4.19 -2.66 25.67
C PHE A 212 4.40 -1.15 25.52
N GLY A 213 3.79 -0.34 26.39
CA GLY A 213 3.98 1.11 26.39
C GLY A 213 5.43 1.51 26.67
N LYS A 214 6.12 0.79 27.58
CA LYS A 214 7.55 0.99 27.86
C LYS A 214 8.40 0.61 26.65
N TYR A 215 8.20 -0.58 26.08
CA TYR A 215 8.91 -1.04 24.89
C TYR A 215 8.81 -0.05 23.72
N TYR A 216 7.61 0.46 23.45
CA TYR A 216 7.39 1.38 22.34
C TYR A 216 8.09 2.73 22.57
N ARG A 217 7.98 3.29 23.78
CA ARG A 217 8.70 4.52 24.17
C ARG A 217 10.20 4.39 24.08
N ASP A 218 10.74 3.29 24.59
CA ASP A 218 12.18 3.04 24.60
C ASP A 218 12.72 2.86 23.17
N ARG A 219 11.92 2.30 22.26
CA ARG A 219 12.33 2.01 20.88
C ARG A 219 12.14 3.17 19.90
N TYR A 220 11.05 3.93 20.02
CA TYR A 220 10.66 4.96 19.05
C TYR A 220 10.72 6.39 19.63
N GLY A 221 11.05 6.52 20.92
CA GLY A 221 11.11 7.80 21.61
C GLY A 221 9.73 8.34 22.01
N ALA A 222 9.74 9.34 22.90
CA ALA A 222 8.51 9.90 23.46
C ALA A 222 7.60 10.55 22.40
N ALA A 223 8.18 11.18 21.37
CA ALA A 223 7.43 11.94 20.36
C ALA A 223 6.51 11.06 19.49
N GLU A 224 6.98 9.89 19.06
CA GLU A 224 6.14 8.90 18.35
C GLU A 224 5.23 8.09 19.30
N SER A 225 5.45 8.20 20.60
CA SER A 225 4.75 7.43 21.64
C SER A 225 3.71 8.22 22.42
N THR A 226 3.66 9.54 22.24
CA THR A 226 2.69 10.41 22.91
C THR A 226 1.31 10.28 22.28
N ARG A 227 0.29 10.14 23.13
CA ARG A 227 -1.14 10.18 22.76
C ARG A 227 -1.43 11.41 21.90
N THR A 228 -1.88 11.20 20.67
CA THR A 228 -2.87 12.10 20.09
C THR A 228 -4.19 11.82 20.81
N ALA A 229 -4.77 12.84 21.43
CA ALA A 229 -5.99 12.74 22.23
C ALA A 229 -7.21 12.35 21.38
N THR A 230 -7.37 11.06 21.07
CA THR A 230 -8.56 10.50 20.40
C THR A 230 -8.92 9.09 20.90
N SER A 231 -8.47 8.71 22.10
CA SER A 231 -9.14 7.61 22.80
C SER A 231 -10.50 8.14 23.31
N PRO A 232 -11.65 7.55 22.93
CA PRO A 232 -12.91 7.96 23.55
C PRO A 232 -12.83 7.67 25.05
N PRO A 233 -13.38 8.55 25.92
CA PRO A 233 -13.53 8.21 27.33
C PRO A 233 -14.42 6.97 27.47
N PRO A 234 -14.29 6.18 28.54
CA PRO A 234 -15.17 5.04 28.79
C PRO A 234 -16.62 5.54 28.78
N VAL A 235 -17.42 4.97 27.88
CA VAL A 235 -18.85 5.25 27.77
C VAL A 235 -19.50 4.92 29.11
N ARG A 236 -19.79 5.94 29.93
CA ARG A 236 -20.83 5.83 30.95
C ARG A 236 -22.13 5.64 30.17
N ARG A 237 -22.73 4.46 30.30
CA ARG A 237 -24.09 4.18 29.82
C ARG A 237 -25.06 5.13 30.53
N SER A 238 -25.37 6.26 29.90
CA SER A 238 -26.63 6.95 30.12
C SER A 238 -27.57 6.52 29.01
N PHE A 239 -28.50 5.62 29.35
CA PHE A 239 -29.63 5.26 28.50
C PHE A 239 -30.43 6.53 28.22
N ILE A 240 -30.50 6.95 26.96
CA ILE A 240 -31.54 7.87 26.50
C ILE A 240 -32.55 6.99 25.77
N THR A 241 -33.62 6.64 26.47
CA THR A 241 -34.83 6.07 25.88
C THR A 241 -35.62 7.22 25.24
N THR A 242 -35.69 7.26 23.92
CA THR A 242 -36.72 8.04 23.20
C THR A 242 -37.98 7.16 23.04
N PRO A 243 -39.19 7.66 23.35
CA PRO A 243 -40.42 6.92 23.15
C PRO A 243 -40.82 6.87 21.66
N PRO A 244 -41.57 5.84 21.22
CA PRO A 244 -42.03 5.75 19.84
C PRO A 244 -43.13 6.78 19.55
N CYS A 245 -43.08 7.35 18.34
CA CYS A 245 -44.07 8.27 17.80
C CYS A 245 -45.40 7.52 17.54
N PRO A 246 -46.56 8.06 17.93
CA PRO A 246 -47.84 7.43 17.63
C PRO A 246 -48.22 7.60 16.15
N ALA A 247 -49.02 6.65 15.67
CA ALA A 247 -49.46 6.45 14.28
C ALA A 247 -50.25 7.61 13.68
#